data_AF-A0A5S3V120-F1
#
_entry.id   AF-A0A5S3V120-F1
#
_cell.length_a   1.000
_cell.length_b   1.000
_cell.length_c   1.000
_cell.angle_alpha   90.00
_cell.angle_beta   90.00
_cell.angle_gamma   90.00
#
_symmetry.space_group_name_H-M   'P 1'
#
loop_
_entity.id
_entity.type
_entity.pdbx_description
1 polymer ?
#
loop_
_entity_poly.entity_id
_entity_poly.type
_entity_poly.pdbx_seq_one_letter_code
_entity_poly.pdbx_strand_id
1 'polypeptide(L)'
;MKKKLFAGALVACAFSVSASSEHDLDKGYAALVFDDFYSTSGNALGAVFAGDDVSLNGYSIGYGHNSALNAHYLVAGGDIQYINGRQYVGHIIAGGQTDKVSEAVRLGLEAGAEVIANATTLPVDFADAQSDMLALSASLAELSQTGETLKQWGGLYLTGDNTSELQVFNLTGQDVQSSHTFDVSGIPDNATIVFNISGAGNNFAPLNNKSYVTLSNHRQRTIFNFPDATSLNLAGLQTEGVILAPKADITAPHGTATMPIIANSFHGSMELRGGIFTGQLPNDSAVCNGGLYAINYYGDAEQGYVHQIDLSSGQSDKVINLNNTASNIAAHNGKLYFIDQQSAKTRSSHIYSYDLSAKTQTLESVTDGYKVIRLAYDISGDVLKATSRTYAYDYDVATGEKRVLGKMKASNEDFKNGDIAYSADGNTLYVLTGTALYTADANLELTLIGKHGVNWASGLAISPEGTLYVSGRERHADAAIYELDPQTAQATKLFHVAHRVNDLTWVKNFCN
;
A
#
# COMPACT_ATOMS: atom_id res chain seq x y z
N MET A 1 42.74 40.39 -31.04
CA MET A 1 42.50 38.94 -30.92
C MET A 1 41.37 38.72 -29.92
N LYS A 2 40.16 38.38 -30.40
CA LYS A 2 39.02 38.02 -29.55
C LYS A 2 39.03 36.51 -29.34
N LYS A 3 39.26 36.03 -28.12
CA LYS A 3 39.03 34.61 -27.76
C LYS A 3 37.55 34.45 -27.41
N LYS A 4 36.80 33.74 -28.25
CA LYS A 4 35.46 33.24 -27.95
C LYS A 4 35.62 32.02 -27.03
N LEU A 5 35.06 32.05 -25.83
CA LEU A 5 34.83 30.84 -25.05
C LEU A 5 33.52 30.21 -25.55
N PHE A 6 33.59 28.94 -25.95
CA PHE A 6 32.43 28.09 -26.20
C PHE A 6 31.88 27.65 -24.84
N ALA A 7 30.61 27.97 -24.56
CA ALA A 7 29.85 27.34 -23.49
C ALA A 7 29.38 25.97 -24.00
N GLY A 8 29.93 24.89 -23.43
CA GLY A 8 29.42 23.54 -23.65
C GLY A 8 28.11 23.38 -22.89
N ALA A 9 27.04 23.03 -23.62
CA ALA A 9 25.78 22.63 -23.02
C ALA A 9 25.99 21.27 -22.34
N LEU A 10 25.95 21.25 -21.01
CA LEU A 10 25.86 20.01 -20.23
C LEU A 10 24.38 19.57 -20.30
N VAL A 11 24.07 18.62 -21.16
CA VAL A 11 22.79 17.93 -21.14
C VAL A 11 22.83 16.98 -19.95
N ALA A 12 22.23 17.39 -18.83
CA ALA A 12 21.95 16.49 -17.73
C ALA A 12 20.75 15.63 -18.13
N CYS A 13 20.98 14.37 -18.48
CA CYS A 13 19.91 13.38 -18.50
C CYS A 13 19.41 13.22 -17.06
N ALA A 14 18.21 13.71 -16.78
CA ALA A 14 17.49 13.33 -15.57
C ALA A 14 17.10 11.86 -15.73
N PHE A 15 17.76 10.98 -14.97
CA PHE A 15 17.26 9.64 -14.73
C PHE A 15 16.14 9.80 -13.70
N SER A 16 14.89 9.69 -14.14
CA SER A 16 13.77 9.41 -13.25
C SER A 16 13.97 7.99 -12.72
N VAL A 17 14.38 7.85 -11.47
CA VAL A 17 14.34 6.58 -10.76
C VAL A 17 12.87 6.37 -10.40
N SER A 18 12.20 5.47 -11.11
CA SER A 18 10.88 4.98 -10.70
C SER A 18 11.05 4.32 -9.33
N ALA A 19 10.37 4.84 -8.30
CA ALA A 19 10.20 4.08 -7.07
C ALA A 19 9.43 2.82 -7.43
N SER A 20 10.01 1.64 -7.20
CA SER A 20 9.29 0.37 -7.35
C SER A 20 8.14 0.35 -6.37
N SER A 21 6.91 0.16 -6.86
CA SER A 21 5.82 -0.31 -6.02
C SER A 21 6.23 -1.67 -5.45
N GLU A 22 6.65 -1.73 -4.18
CA GLU A 22 6.89 -3.03 -3.53
C GLU A 22 5.54 -3.75 -3.39
N HIS A 23 5.25 -4.63 -4.35
CA HIS A 23 4.10 -5.51 -4.27
C HIS A 23 4.36 -6.60 -3.21
N ASP A 24 3.30 -7.13 -2.59
CA ASP A 24 3.41 -8.28 -1.69
C ASP A 24 4.03 -9.52 -2.36
N LEU A 25 4.03 -9.56 -3.70
CA LEU A 25 4.70 -10.57 -4.51
C LEU A 25 6.23 -10.59 -4.30
N ASP A 26 6.82 -9.49 -3.86
CA ASP A 26 8.27 -9.31 -3.74
C ASP A 26 8.77 -9.56 -2.32
N LYS A 27 7.85 -9.68 -1.35
CA LYS A 27 8.14 -9.85 0.08
C LYS A 27 8.52 -11.29 0.48
N GLY A 28 8.52 -12.22 -0.48
CA GLY A 28 9.09 -13.56 -0.28
C GLY A 28 8.19 -14.56 0.45
N TYR A 29 6.87 -14.35 0.46
CA TYR A 29 5.91 -15.26 1.11
C TYR A 29 5.97 -16.67 0.51
N ALA A 30 5.74 -17.69 1.34
CA ALA A 30 5.25 -18.98 0.89
C ALA A 30 3.74 -18.95 0.66
N ALA A 31 3.01 -18.33 1.59
CA ALA A 31 1.61 -18.00 1.45
C ALA A 31 1.27 -16.67 2.12
N LEU A 32 0.47 -15.85 1.44
CA LEU A 32 -0.27 -14.74 2.00
C LEU A 32 -1.75 -15.01 1.74
N VAL A 33 -2.49 -15.24 2.82
CA VAL A 33 -3.94 -15.44 2.75
C VAL A 33 -4.65 -14.39 3.61
N PHE A 34 -5.85 -13.99 3.20
CA PHE A 34 -6.59 -12.90 3.84
C PHE A 34 -7.59 -13.38 4.90
N ASP A 35 -7.82 -14.69 4.93
CA ASP A 35 -8.70 -15.43 5.83
C ASP A 35 -7.88 -16.58 6.44
N ASP A 36 -8.52 -17.69 6.80
CA ASP A 36 -7.89 -18.82 7.48
C ASP A 36 -6.77 -19.53 6.69
N PHE A 37 -5.74 -19.97 7.42
CA PHE A 37 -4.75 -20.95 6.97
C PHE A 37 -4.81 -22.24 7.80
N TYR A 38 -5.16 -23.35 7.15
CA TYR A 38 -5.28 -24.65 7.79
C TYR A 38 -4.38 -25.72 7.15
N SER A 39 -3.62 -26.44 8.00
CA SER A 39 -2.87 -27.62 7.55
C SER A 39 -2.67 -28.69 8.62
N THR A 40 -2.76 -29.96 8.20
CA THR A 40 -2.54 -31.15 9.05
C THR A 40 -1.24 -31.91 8.77
N SER A 41 -0.46 -31.49 7.77
CA SER A 41 0.83 -32.12 7.44
C SER A 41 1.52 -31.36 6.33
N GLY A 42 2.85 -31.45 6.25
CA GLY A 42 3.64 -30.81 5.20
C GLY A 42 4.58 -29.75 5.75
N ASN A 43 5.01 -28.86 4.88
CA ASN A 43 5.95 -27.80 5.24
C ASN A 43 5.83 -26.58 4.32
N ALA A 44 6.07 -25.41 4.90
CA ALA A 44 6.46 -24.22 4.19
C ALA A 44 7.95 -23.97 4.42
N LEU A 45 8.69 -23.70 3.34
CA LEU A 45 10.08 -23.23 3.43
C LEU A 45 10.09 -21.73 3.71
N GLY A 46 9.20 -20.96 3.08
CA GLY A 46 9.04 -19.52 3.29
C GLY A 46 8.01 -19.14 4.36
N ALA A 47 7.69 -17.85 4.43
CA ALA A 47 6.78 -17.27 5.41
C ALA A 47 5.29 -17.54 5.10
N VAL A 48 4.49 -17.79 6.13
CA VAL A 48 3.03 -17.97 6.05
C VAL A 48 2.35 -16.87 6.84
N PHE A 49 1.53 -16.10 6.14
CA PHE A 49 0.76 -14.97 6.67
C PHE A 49 -0.71 -15.22 6.42
N ALA A 50 -1.53 -15.13 7.46
CA ALA A 50 -2.98 -15.33 7.38
C ALA A 50 -3.72 -14.17 8.05
N GLY A 51 -4.73 -13.62 7.37
CA GLY A 51 -5.49 -12.47 7.87
C GLY A 51 -6.41 -12.81 9.04
N ASP A 52 -6.84 -14.07 9.15
CA ASP A 52 -7.63 -14.57 10.28
C ASP A 52 -6.88 -15.67 11.04
N ASP A 53 -7.46 -16.86 11.27
CA ASP A 53 -6.88 -17.88 12.12
C ASP A 53 -5.84 -18.75 11.38
N VAL A 54 -4.83 -19.20 12.12
CA VAL A 54 -3.90 -20.25 11.68
C VAL A 54 -4.09 -21.51 12.51
N SER A 55 -4.34 -22.64 11.85
CA SER A 55 -4.44 -23.95 12.49
C SER A 55 -3.50 -24.98 11.85
N LEU A 56 -2.41 -25.30 12.57
CA LEU A 56 -1.38 -26.24 12.16
C LEU A 56 -1.31 -27.46 13.08
N ASN A 57 -1.32 -28.66 12.49
CA ASN A 57 -1.17 -29.92 13.20
C ASN A 57 -0.35 -30.92 12.39
N GLY A 58 0.97 -30.81 12.41
CA GLY A 58 1.91 -31.63 11.66
C GLY A 58 2.61 -30.87 10.53
N TYR A 59 2.47 -29.55 10.49
CA TYR A 59 3.04 -28.68 9.47
C TYR A 59 4.26 -27.95 10.00
N SER A 60 5.35 -27.85 9.24
CA SER A 60 6.54 -27.09 9.64
C SER A 60 6.70 -25.80 8.84
N ILE A 61 7.23 -24.74 9.47
CA ILE A 61 7.43 -23.42 8.84
C ILE A 61 8.91 -23.05 8.88
N GLY A 62 9.45 -22.50 7.79
CA GLY A 62 10.86 -22.10 7.71
C GLY A 62 11.82 -23.26 7.49
N TYR A 63 11.33 -24.41 7.01
CA TYR A 63 12.14 -25.63 6.90
C TYR A 63 13.36 -25.41 5.98
N GLY A 64 14.56 -25.79 6.45
CA GLY A 64 15.79 -25.70 5.66
C GLY A 64 16.46 -24.32 5.64
N HIS A 65 15.93 -23.33 6.38
CA HIS A 65 16.56 -22.02 6.54
C HIS A 65 17.53 -21.96 7.73
N ASN A 66 18.55 -21.11 7.63
CA ASN A 66 19.43 -20.76 8.74
C ASN A 66 18.70 -19.81 9.71
N SER A 67 19.18 -19.75 10.95
CA SER A 67 18.66 -18.84 12.00
C SER A 67 18.47 -17.41 11.50
N ALA A 68 17.27 -16.86 11.71
CA ALA A 68 16.85 -15.56 11.19
C ALA A 68 15.80 -14.93 12.12
N LEU A 69 16.24 -14.57 13.33
CA LEU A 69 15.36 -14.15 14.42
C LEU A 69 14.41 -12.99 14.07
N ASN A 70 14.92 -11.99 13.35
CA ASN A 70 14.14 -10.81 12.96
C ASN A 70 13.20 -11.05 11.76
N ALA A 71 13.22 -12.24 11.16
CA ALA A 71 12.33 -12.54 10.06
C ALA A 71 10.96 -12.97 10.59
N HIS A 72 9.90 -12.51 9.92
CA HIS A 72 8.54 -12.89 10.25
C HIS A 72 8.13 -14.06 9.35
N TYR A 73 7.96 -15.25 9.93
CA TYR A 73 7.67 -16.48 9.18
C TYR A 73 6.30 -17.09 9.47
N LEU A 74 5.69 -16.79 10.62
CA LEU A 74 4.33 -17.17 10.92
C LEU A 74 3.59 -16.00 11.58
N VAL A 75 2.64 -15.44 10.85
CA VAL A 75 1.84 -14.29 11.29
C VAL A 75 0.36 -14.58 11.05
N ALA A 76 -0.46 -14.34 12.06
CA ALA A 76 -1.92 -14.41 11.98
C ALA A 76 -2.53 -13.09 12.44
N GLY A 77 -3.56 -12.60 11.74
CA GLY A 77 -4.42 -11.53 12.26
C GLY A 77 -5.30 -12.01 13.41
N GLY A 78 -5.77 -13.26 13.35
CA GLY A 78 -6.54 -13.94 14.38
C GLY A 78 -5.70 -14.77 15.36
N ASP A 79 -6.26 -15.88 15.81
CA ASP A 79 -5.66 -16.83 16.74
C ASP A 79 -4.68 -17.78 16.03
N ILE A 80 -3.67 -18.26 16.77
CA ILE A 80 -2.78 -19.33 16.30
C ILE A 80 -2.97 -20.59 17.15
N GLN A 81 -3.41 -21.66 16.49
CA GLN A 81 -3.36 -23.03 16.97
C GLN A 81 -2.23 -23.79 16.28
N TYR A 82 -1.20 -24.19 17.03
CA TYR A 82 -0.05 -24.93 16.48
C TYR A 82 0.26 -26.13 17.38
N ILE A 83 -0.29 -27.29 17.02
CA ILE A 83 -0.30 -28.49 17.87
C ILE A 83 0.98 -29.32 17.69
N ASN A 84 1.32 -29.63 16.44
CA ASN A 84 2.46 -30.45 16.06
C ASN A 84 3.19 -29.82 14.88
N GLY A 85 4.52 -29.98 14.81
CA GLY A 85 5.37 -29.40 13.79
C GLY A 85 6.52 -28.60 14.40
N ARG A 86 7.22 -27.82 13.57
CA ARG A 86 8.30 -26.95 14.02
C ARG A 86 8.34 -25.69 13.17
N GLN A 87 8.45 -24.54 13.84
CA GLN A 87 8.92 -23.33 13.20
C GLN A 87 10.43 -23.22 13.43
N TYR A 88 11.17 -23.13 12.33
CA TYR A 88 12.63 -23.16 12.35
C TYR A 88 13.26 -21.78 12.50
N VAL A 89 12.54 -20.73 12.09
CA VAL A 89 13.03 -19.36 12.07
C VAL A 89 11.93 -18.37 12.45
N GLY A 90 12.33 -17.26 13.03
CA GLY A 90 11.47 -16.13 13.37
C GLY A 90 10.55 -16.35 14.56
N HIS A 91 9.88 -15.27 14.93
CA HIS A 91 8.82 -15.25 15.93
C HIS A 91 7.51 -15.86 15.38
N ILE A 92 6.67 -16.37 16.28
CA ILE A 92 5.24 -16.63 16.01
C ILE A 92 4.48 -15.41 16.50
N ILE A 93 3.69 -14.77 15.62
CA ILE A 93 2.98 -13.52 15.95
C ILE A 93 1.49 -13.69 15.64
N ALA A 94 0.64 -13.47 16.63
CA ALA A 94 -0.81 -13.49 16.49
C ALA A 94 -1.41 -12.15 16.95
N GLY A 95 -2.32 -11.59 16.16
CA GLY A 95 -3.21 -10.51 16.60
C GLY A 95 -4.20 -11.00 17.66
N GLY A 96 -4.55 -12.30 17.64
CA GLY A 96 -5.35 -12.99 18.64
C GLY A 96 -4.54 -13.80 19.67
N GLN A 97 -5.14 -14.88 20.17
CA GLN A 97 -4.58 -15.76 21.20
C GLN A 97 -3.61 -16.81 20.63
N THR A 98 -2.68 -17.26 21.47
CA THR A 98 -1.74 -18.35 21.16
C THR A 98 -1.78 -19.49 22.19
N ASP A 99 -2.85 -19.58 22.98
CA ASP A 99 -3.02 -20.58 24.05
C ASP A 99 -2.94 -22.02 23.53
N LYS A 100 -3.25 -22.23 22.25
CA LYS A 100 -3.20 -23.54 21.58
C LYS A 100 -1.89 -23.79 20.82
N VAL A 101 -0.86 -22.96 21.00
CA VAL A 101 0.51 -23.28 20.56
C VAL A 101 1.12 -24.21 21.60
N SER A 102 1.41 -25.45 21.19
CA SER A 102 1.86 -26.50 22.10
C SER A 102 3.25 -26.23 22.67
N GLU A 103 3.53 -26.78 23.85
CA GLU A 103 4.83 -26.67 24.50
C GLU A 103 5.97 -27.25 23.63
N ALA A 104 5.68 -28.33 22.88
CA ALA A 104 6.65 -28.91 21.96
C ALA A 104 7.05 -27.93 20.84
N VAL A 105 6.09 -27.16 20.31
CA VAL A 105 6.38 -26.11 19.32
C VAL A 105 7.19 -24.99 19.96
N ARG A 106 6.81 -24.52 21.16
CA ARG A 106 7.51 -23.45 21.89
C ARG A 106 8.98 -23.80 22.16
N LEU A 107 9.23 -25.02 22.63
CA LEU A 107 10.60 -25.53 22.88
C LEU A 107 11.40 -25.80 21.60
N GLY A 108 10.70 -25.94 20.46
CA GLY A 108 11.30 -26.22 19.15
C GLY A 108 11.74 -24.97 18.37
N LEU A 109 11.36 -23.78 18.83
CA LEU A 109 11.73 -22.50 18.23
C LEU A 109 13.25 -22.28 18.25
N GLU A 110 13.73 -21.42 17.35
CA GLU A 110 15.13 -20.99 17.39
C GLU A 110 15.43 -20.17 18.66
N ALA A 111 16.70 -20.12 19.05
CA ALA A 111 17.11 -19.42 20.25
C ALA A 111 16.77 -17.92 20.14
N GLY A 112 16.02 -17.41 21.13
CA GLY A 112 15.58 -16.02 21.19
C GLY A 112 14.24 -15.74 20.51
N ALA A 113 13.67 -16.70 19.77
CA ALA A 113 12.34 -16.54 19.19
C ALA A 113 11.25 -16.62 20.27
N GLU A 114 10.17 -15.89 20.02
CA GLU A 114 9.06 -15.73 20.95
C GLU A 114 7.73 -16.08 20.27
N VAL A 115 6.76 -16.44 21.10
CA VAL A 115 5.36 -16.58 20.70
C VAL A 115 4.60 -15.39 21.26
N ILE A 116 4.17 -14.50 20.38
CA ILE A 116 3.55 -13.23 20.71
C ILE A 116 2.04 -13.34 20.45
N ALA A 117 1.23 -13.07 21.47
CA ALA A 117 -0.22 -13.01 21.40
C ALA A 117 -0.70 -11.57 21.57
N ASN A 118 -1.91 -11.28 21.10
CA ASN A 118 -2.55 -9.95 21.20
C ASN A 118 -1.65 -8.83 20.65
N ALA A 119 -0.94 -9.11 19.55
CA ALA A 119 -0.07 -8.12 18.93
C ALA A 119 -0.91 -6.95 18.38
N THR A 120 -0.65 -5.73 18.87
CA THR A 120 -1.34 -4.51 18.42
C THR A 120 -0.82 -3.97 17.09
N THR A 121 0.32 -4.50 16.62
CA THR A 121 0.94 -4.14 15.34
C THR A 121 1.46 -5.42 14.70
N LEU A 122 0.99 -5.69 13.48
CA LEU A 122 1.41 -6.84 12.69
C LEU A 122 2.38 -6.40 11.59
N PRO A 123 3.27 -7.28 11.11
CA PRO A 123 4.19 -6.97 10.02
C PRO A 123 3.51 -6.71 8.66
N VAL A 124 2.21 -6.98 8.54
CA VAL A 124 1.39 -6.77 7.35
C VAL A 124 0.04 -6.20 7.78
N ASP A 125 -0.45 -5.21 7.04
CA ASP A 125 -1.87 -4.81 7.04
C ASP A 125 -2.62 -5.71 6.05
N PHE A 126 -3.38 -6.67 6.55
CA PHE A 126 -4.07 -7.65 5.72
C PHE A 126 -5.20 -7.05 4.89
N ALA A 127 -5.86 -5.98 5.37
CA ALA A 127 -6.93 -5.33 4.63
C ALA A 127 -6.37 -4.58 3.42
N ASP A 128 -5.27 -3.86 3.62
CA ASP A 128 -4.54 -3.20 2.54
C ASP A 128 -3.97 -4.21 1.54
N ALA A 129 -3.27 -5.24 2.03
CA ALA A 129 -2.71 -6.30 1.20
C ALA A 129 -3.80 -6.99 0.35
N GLN A 130 -4.98 -7.25 0.93
CA GLN A 130 -6.10 -7.82 0.19
C GLN A 130 -6.61 -6.89 -0.90
N SER A 131 -6.79 -5.61 -0.58
CA SER A 131 -7.21 -4.60 -1.55
C SER A 131 -6.21 -4.49 -2.71
N ASP A 132 -4.91 -4.45 -2.41
CA ASP A 132 -3.84 -4.34 -3.39
C ASP A 132 -3.79 -5.58 -4.30
N MET A 133 -3.90 -6.77 -3.74
CA MET A 133 -3.88 -8.01 -4.51
C MET A 133 -5.15 -8.22 -5.35
N LEU A 134 -6.32 -7.77 -4.86
CA LEU A 134 -7.56 -7.71 -5.65
C LEU A 134 -7.42 -6.75 -6.83
N ALA A 135 -6.88 -5.56 -6.60
CA ALA A 135 -6.65 -4.56 -7.64
C ALA A 135 -5.63 -5.04 -8.68
N LEU A 136 -4.52 -5.64 -8.23
CA LEU A 136 -3.51 -6.23 -9.11
C LEU A 136 -4.10 -7.37 -9.95
N SER A 137 -4.84 -8.29 -9.34
CA SER A 137 -5.47 -9.40 -10.06
C SER A 137 -6.45 -8.89 -11.12
N ALA A 138 -7.21 -7.84 -10.83
CA ALA A 138 -8.11 -7.21 -11.79
C ALA A 138 -7.34 -6.51 -12.92
N SER A 139 -6.31 -5.71 -12.60
CA SER A 139 -5.54 -4.98 -13.63
C SER A 139 -4.81 -5.93 -14.58
N LEU A 140 -4.22 -7.02 -14.06
CA LEU A 140 -3.60 -8.05 -14.88
C LEU A 140 -4.61 -8.71 -15.83
N ALA A 141 -5.86 -8.92 -15.39
CA ALA A 141 -6.91 -9.51 -16.20
C ALA A 141 -7.35 -8.64 -17.39
N GLU A 142 -7.15 -7.33 -17.32
CA GLU A 142 -7.46 -6.39 -18.40
C GLU A 142 -6.38 -6.34 -19.49
N LEU A 143 -5.22 -6.96 -19.26
CA LEU A 143 -4.11 -6.94 -20.20
C LEU A 143 -4.46 -7.66 -21.50
N SER A 144 -4.10 -7.02 -22.61
CA SER A 144 -4.24 -7.62 -23.93
C SER A 144 -3.22 -8.73 -24.12
N GLN A 145 -3.67 -9.85 -24.67
CA GLN A 145 -2.83 -10.98 -25.02
C GLN A 145 -1.73 -10.55 -26.00
N THR A 146 -0.48 -10.93 -25.72
CA THR A 146 0.69 -10.64 -26.59
C THR A 146 1.21 -11.88 -27.31
N GLY A 147 0.97 -13.08 -26.75
CA GLY A 147 1.33 -14.36 -27.37
C GLY A 147 0.21 -15.01 -28.19
N GLU A 148 0.49 -16.18 -28.76
CA GLU A 148 -0.48 -17.03 -29.45
C GLU A 148 -0.88 -18.23 -28.57
N THR A 149 -2.15 -18.58 -28.59
CA THR A 149 -2.69 -19.77 -27.91
C THR A 149 -3.25 -20.73 -28.94
N LEU A 150 -2.73 -21.96 -28.97
CA LEU A 150 -3.20 -23.02 -29.85
C LEU A 150 -3.65 -24.24 -29.04
N LYS A 151 -4.94 -24.57 -29.13
CA LYS A 151 -5.52 -25.78 -28.55
C LYS A 151 -5.60 -26.88 -29.61
N GLN A 152 -4.76 -27.92 -29.49
CA GLN A 152 -4.74 -29.04 -30.42
C GLN A 152 -4.27 -30.33 -29.73
N TRP A 153 -4.70 -31.48 -30.24
CA TRP A 153 -4.28 -32.82 -29.73
C TRP A 153 -4.48 -33.01 -28.22
N GLY A 154 -5.45 -32.30 -27.63
CA GLY A 154 -5.74 -32.31 -26.19
C GLY A 154 -4.77 -31.48 -25.34
N GLY A 155 -3.91 -30.67 -25.95
CA GLY A 155 -2.96 -29.77 -25.30
C GLY A 155 -3.25 -28.30 -25.55
N LEU A 156 -2.67 -27.45 -24.70
CA LEU A 156 -2.50 -26.02 -24.91
C LEU A 156 -1.03 -25.72 -25.21
N TYR A 157 -0.80 -25.09 -26.36
CA TYR A 157 0.51 -24.64 -26.82
C TYR A 157 0.50 -23.11 -26.86
N LEU A 158 1.33 -22.50 -26.03
CA LEU A 158 1.38 -21.07 -25.75
C LEU A 158 2.71 -20.54 -26.26
N THR A 159 2.68 -19.69 -27.28
CA THR A 159 3.88 -19.16 -27.92
C THR A 159 3.98 -17.67 -27.68
N GLY A 160 5.02 -17.21 -26.99
CA GLY A 160 5.30 -15.79 -26.86
C GLY A 160 5.76 -15.15 -28.17
N ASP A 161 5.79 -13.83 -28.19
CA ASP A 161 6.16 -13.07 -29.39
C ASP A 161 7.69 -12.95 -29.62
N ASN A 162 8.50 -13.59 -28.77
CA ASN A 162 9.97 -13.55 -28.75
C ASN A 162 10.61 -12.16 -28.52
N THR A 163 9.84 -11.11 -28.25
CA THR A 163 10.36 -9.73 -28.20
C THR A 163 9.87 -8.90 -27.02
N SER A 164 8.62 -9.03 -26.59
CA SER A 164 8.05 -8.23 -25.51
C SER A 164 8.59 -8.66 -24.14
N GLU A 165 8.86 -7.68 -23.30
CA GLU A 165 9.24 -7.88 -21.89
C GLU A 165 8.06 -8.41 -21.05
N LEU A 166 6.84 -8.34 -21.57
CA LEU A 166 5.64 -8.89 -20.96
C LEU A 166 4.91 -9.81 -21.96
N GLN A 167 4.70 -11.05 -21.55
CA GLN A 167 3.99 -12.09 -22.30
C GLN A 167 2.67 -12.39 -21.60
N VAL A 168 1.56 -12.03 -22.23
CA VAL A 168 0.20 -12.21 -21.67
C VAL A 168 -0.53 -13.28 -22.46
N PHE A 169 -1.12 -14.23 -21.74
CA PHE A 169 -1.99 -15.26 -22.29
C PHE A 169 -3.33 -15.24 -21.54
N ASN A 170 -4.42 -15.01 -22.29
CA ASN A 170 -5.77 -14.97 -21.73
C ASN A 170 -6.47 -16.30 -22.03
N LEU A 171 -6.71 -17.10 -21.00
CA LEU A 171 -7.17 -18.49 -21.09
C LEU A 171 -8.51 -18.65 -20.34
N THR A 172 -9.33 -19.60 -20.79
CA THR A 172 -10.47 -20.06 -19.97
C THR A 172 -10.00 -21.20 -19.07
N GLY A 173 -10.41 -21.20 -17.81
CA GLY A 173 -10.09 -22.28 -16.88
C GLY A 173 -10.63 -23.64 -17.36
N GLN A 174 -11.73 -23.65 -18.12
CA GLN A 174 -12.23 -24.85 -18.79
C GLN A 174 -11.23 -25.40 -19.81
N ASP A 175 -10.64 -24.55 -20.64
CA ASP A 175 -9.64 -24.99 -21.62
C ASP A 175 -8.40 -25.54 -20.92
N VAL A 176 -7.89 -24.83 -19.90
CA VAL A 176 -6.73 -25.28 -19.12
C VAL A 176 -7.03 -26.61 -18.41
N GLN A 177 -8.18 -26.73 -17.75
CA GLN A 177 -8.59 -27.95 -17.04
C GLN A 177 -8.74 -29.15 -17.98
N SER A 178 -9.31 -28.95 -19.17
CA SER A 178 -9.54 -30.01 -20.16
C SER A 178 -8.26 -30.51 -20.86
N SER A 179 -7.14 -29.80 -20.70
CA SER A 179 -5.91 -30.07 -21.43
C SER A 179 -4.93 -30.89 -20.60
N HIS A 180 -4.32 -31.90 -21.24
CA HIS A 180 -3.29 -32.75 -20.63
C HIS A 180 -1.87 -32.21 -20.82
N THR A 181 -1.67 -31.38 -21.85
CA THR A 181 -0.41 -30.66 -22.11
C THR A 181 -0.57 -29.17 -21.86
N PHE A 182 0.43 -28.56 -21.22
CA PHE A 182 0.61 -27.11 -21.11
C PHE A 182 2.04 -26.80 -21.52
N ASP A 183 2.23 -26.35 -22.75
CA ASP A 183 3.55 -26.14 -23.35
C ASP A 183 3.74 -24.66 -23.66
N VAL A 184 4.88 -24.11 -23.26
CA VAL A 184 5.17 -22.68 -23.35
C VAL A 184 6.50 -22.50 -24.07
N SER A 185 6.52 -21.69 -25.11
CA SER A 185 7.71 -21.43 -25.93
C SER A 185 7.77 -19.97 -26.40
N GLY A 186 8.90 -19.56 -26.98
CA GLY A 186 9.03 -18.21 -27.55
C GLY A 186 9.01 -17.07 -26.52
N ILE A 187 9.42 -17.35 -25.28
CA ILE A 187 9.49 -16.35 -24.20
C ILE A 187 10.94 -15.84 -24.08
N PRO A 188 11.19 -14.52 -24.15
CA PRO A 188 12.51 -13.95 -23.86
C PRO A 188 12.98 -14.26 -22.43
N ASP A 189 14.30 -14.43 -22.21
CA ASP A 189 14.86 -14.88 -20.93
C ASP A 189 14.41 -14.05 -19.70
N ASN A 190 14.28 -12.74 -19.87
CA ASN A 190 13.91 -11.82 -18.77
C ASN A 190 12.44 -11.40 -18.78
N ALA A 191 11.63 -11.93 -19.69
CA ALA A 191 10.24 -11.52 -19.83
C ALA A 191 9.40 -11.99 -18.64
N THR A 192 8.45 -11.15 -18.26
CA THR A 192 7.35 -11.48 -17.35
C THR A 192 6.29 -12.27 -18.09
N ILE A 193 5.72 -13.30 -17.47
CA ILE A 193 4.65 -14.10 -18.04
C ILE A 193 3.41 -13.97 -17.16
N VAL A 194 2.28 -13.59 -17.75
CA VAL A 194 0.99 -13.52 -17.08
C VAL A 194 0.01 -14.45 -17.78
N PHE A 195 -0.45 -15.48 -17.07
CA PHE A 195 -1.56 -16.33 -17.47
C PHE A 195 -2.83 -15.86 -16.77
N ASN A 196 -3.69 -15.12 -17.46
CA ASN A 196 -5.02 -14.79 -16.95
C ASN A 196 -5.97 -15.95 -17.21
N ILE A 197 -6.36 -16.67 -16.16
CA ILE A 197 -7.20 -17.86 -16.25
C ILE A 197 -8.59 -17.53 -15.69
N SER A 198 -9.52 -17.26 -16.59
CA SER A 198 -10.90 -16.90 -16.26
C SER A 198 -11.74 -18.10 -15.82
N GLY A 199 -12.77 -17.85 -15.01
CA GLY A 199 -13.73 -18.84 -14.56
C GLY A 199 -13.73 -19.14 -13.06
N ALA A 200 -14.82 -19.74 -12.60
CA ALA A 200 -15.09 -20.05 -11.20
C ALA A 200 -15.94 -21.32 -11.05
N GLY A 201 -16.00 -21.87 -9.83
CA GLY A 201 -16.90 -22.97 -9.46
C GLY A 201 -16.30 -23.94 -8.45
N ASN A 202 -17.15 -24.70 -7.75
CA ASN A 202 -16.76 -25.51 -6.58
C ASN A 202 -15.70 -26.60 -6.85
N ASN A 203 -15.49 -27.00 -8.10
CA ASN A 203 -14.47 -27.99 -8.52
C ASN A 203 -13.47 -27.38 -9.53
N PHE A 204 -13.26 -26.07 -9.45
CA PHE A 204 -12.36 -25.37 -10.34
C PHE A 204 -10.92 -25.81 -10.06
N ALA A 205 -10.36 -26.61 -10.97
CA ALA A 205 -9.05 -27.21 -10.83
C ALA A 205 -8.26 -27.12 -12.13
N PRO A 206 -8.12 -25.91 -12.72
CA PRO A 206 -7.53 -25.73 -14.03
C PRO A 206 -6.10 -26.27 -14.11
N LEU A 207 -5.34 -26.15 -13.01
CA LEU A 207 -3.93 -26.47 -13.05
C LEU A 207 -3.59 -27.97 -12.86
N ASN A 208 -4.54 -28.80 -12.45
CA ASN A 208 -4.25 -30.19 -12.09
C ASN A 208 -3.88 -31.07 -13.30
N ASN A 209 -3.20 -32.19 -13.01
CA ASN A 209 -2.92 -33.29 -13.95
C ASN A 209 -2.08 -32.94 -15.19
N LYS A 210 -1.21 -31.92 -15.11
CA LYS A 210 -0.31 -31.54 -16.20
C LYS A 210 1.00 -30.94 -15.67
N SER A 211 2.03 -30.94 -16.51
CA SER A 211 3.36 -30.41 -16.20
C SER A 211 3.47 -28.93 -16.59
N TYR A 212 4.18 -28.14 -15.78
CA TYR A 212 4.53 -26.75 -16.04
C TYR A 212 6.03 -26.55 -16.27
N VAL A 213 6.79 -27.63 -16.47
CA VAL A 213 8.26 -27.62 -16.48
C VAL A 213 8.87 -26.64 -17.50
N THR A 214 8.17 -26.32 -18.58
CA THR A 214 8.58 -25.33 -19.59
C THR A 214 8.77 -23.92 -19.01
N LEU A 215 8.13 -23.62 -17.88
CA LEU A 215 8.23 -22.36 -17.15
C LEU A 215 9.37 -22.35 -16.12
N SER A 216 10.13 -23.44 -15.94
CA SER A 216 11.12 -23.55 -14.85
C SER A 216 12.16 -22.41 -14.84
N ASN A 217 12.57 -21.94 -16.03
CA ASN A 217 13.52 -20.83 -16.16
C ASN A 217 12.88 -19.45 -15.90
N HIS A 218 11.56 -19.36 -16.00
CA HIS A 218 10.77 -18.14 -15.83
C HIS A 218 9.91 -18.15 -14.56
N ARG A 219 10.08 -19.13 -13.66
CA ARG A 219 9.19 -19.30 -12.50
C ARG A 219 9.07 -18.04 -11.63
N GLN A 220 10.18 -17.33 -11.42
CA GLN A 220 10.21 -16.11 -10.61
C GLN A 220 9.61 -14.89 -11.32
N ARG A 221 9.22 -15.05 -12.58
CA ARG A 221 8.64 -14.01 -13.44
C ARG A 221 7.28 -14.44 -14.01
N THR A 222 6.71 -15.54 -13.51
CA THR A 222 5.43 -16.09 -13.96
C THR A 222 4.34 -15.84 -12.92
N ILE A 223 3.18 -15.36 -13.36
CA ILE A 223 1.96 -15.25 -12.56
C ILE A 223 0.86 -16.08 -13.22
N PHE A 224 0.23 -16.97 -12.46
CA PHE A 224 -1.08 -17.54 -12.76
C PHE A 224 -2.14 -16.71 -12.04
N ASN A 225 -2.82 -15.83 -12.77
CA ASN A 225 -3.82 -14.91 -12.26
C ASN A 225 -5.22 -15.53 -12.41
N PHE A 226 -5.97 -15.60 -11.31
CA PHE A 226 -7.33 -16.13 -11.23
C PHE A 226 -8.32 -15.04 -10.76
N PRO A 227 -8.69 -14.10 -11.65
CA PRO A 227 -9.46 -12.91 -11.26
C PRO A 227 -10.90 -13.22 -10.81
N ASP A 228 -11.47 -14.32 -11.29
CA ASP A 228 -12.87 -14.70 -11.06
C ASP A 228 -13.05 -15.78 -9.98
N ALA A 229 -11.98 -16.52 -9.67
CA ALA A 229 -12.10 -17.74 -8.88
C ALA A 229 -12.46 -17.43 -7.42
N THR A 230 -13.55 -18.01 -6.94
CA THR A 230 -13.94 -18.01 -5.52
C THR A 230 -13.52 -19.29 -4.80
N SER A 231 -13.13 -20.32 -5.55
CA SER A 231 -12.56 -21.56 -5.03
C SER A 231 -11.56 -22.11 -6.03
N LEU A 232 -10.45 -22.67 -5.56
CA LEU A 232 -9.41 -23.23 -6.42
C LEU A 232 -8.82 -24.51 -5.81
N ASN A 233 -8.87 -25.60 -6.57
CA ASN A 233 -8.27 -26.87 -6.18
C ASN A 233 -6.90 -27.05 -6.84
N LEU A 234 -5.88 -27.27 -6.02
CA LEU A 234 -4.50 -27.51 -6.45
C LEU A 234 -4.02 -28.87 -5.93
N ALA A 235 -4.03 -29.90 -6.77
CA ALA A 235 -3.68 -31.26 -6.34
C ALA A 235 -2.76 -31.96 -7.34
N GLY A 236 -1.68 -32.56 -6.82
CA GLY A 236 -0.82 -33.46 -7.59
C GLY A 236 0.01 -32.76 -8.67
N LEU A 237 0.35 -31.49 -8.46
CA LEU A 237 1.14 -30.68 -9.39
C LEU A 237 2.31 -29.97 -8.69
N GLN A 238 3.29 -29.57 -9.51
CA GLN A 238 4.32 -28.60 -9.14
C GLN A 238 4.03 -27.33 -9.94
N THR A 239 3.69 -26.23 -9.26
CA THR A 239 3.51 -24.92 -9.93
C THR A 239 4.88 -24.36 -10.33
N GLU A 240 4.92 -23.52 -11.36
CA GLU A 240 6.14 -22.82 -11.82
C GLU A 240 5.86 -21.32 -11.98
N GLY A 241 5.31 -20.71 -10.93
CA GLY A 241 4.87 -19.32 -10.92
C GLY A 241 4.01 -18.98 -9.70
N VAL A 242 3.86 -17.69 -9.43
CA VAL A 242 2.97 -17.16 -8.38
C VAL A 242 1.53 -17.58 -8.68
N ILE A 243 0.81 -18.05 -7.67
CA ILE A 243 -0.65 -18.21 -7.75
C ILE A 243 -1.28 -16.95 -7.16
N LEU A 244 -1.92 -16.14 -8.00
CA LEU A 244 -2.64 -14.93 -7.60
C LEU A 244 -4.14 -15.17 -7.73
N ALA A 245 -4.79 -15.53 -6.61
CA ALA A 245 -6.21 -15.87 -6.54
C ALA A 245 -6.88 -15.23 -5.31
N PRO A 246 -6.84 -13.90 -5.15
CA PRO A 246 -7.16 -13.19 -3.91
C PRO A 246 -8.61 -13.35 -3.41
N LYS A 247 -9.52 -13.85 -4.25
CA LYS A 247 -10.92 -14.16 -3.90
C LYS A 247 -11.16 -15.63 -3.60
N ALA A 248 -10.18 -16.50 -3.83
CA ALA A 248 -10.38 -17.94 -3.85
C ALA A 248 -10.04 -18.60 -2.51
N ASP A 249 -10.93 -19.49 -2.07
CA ASP A 249 -10.60 -20.48 -1.06
C ASP A 249 -9.82 -21.64 -1.71
N ILE A 250 -8.56 -21.82 -1.31
CA ILE A 250 -7.69 -22.84 -1.88
C ILE A 250 -7.81 -24.15 -1.12
N THR A 251 -8.04 -25.24 -1.85
CA THR A 251 -7.87 -26.61 -1.35
C THR A 251 -6.67 -27.27 -2.02
N ALA A 252 -5.61 -27.53 -1.25
CA ALA A 252 -4.32 -28.02 -1.77
C ALA A 252 -3.80 -29.26 -1.01
N PRO A 253 -4.39 -30.45 -1.22
CA PRO A 253 -4.13 -31.62 -0.38
C PRO A 253 -2.71 -32.21 -0.53
N HIS A 254 -2.06 -32.00 -1.67
CA HIS A 254 -0.69 -32.47 -1.95
C HIS A 254 -0.15 -31.83 -3.23
N GLY A 255 1.18 -31.83 -3.37
CA GLY A 255 1.92 -31.22 -4.47
C GLY A 255 2.94 -30.22 -3.93
N THR A 256 3.43 -29.34 -4.80
CA THR A 256 4.42 -28.32 -4.46
C THR A 256 4.07 -27.00 -5.13
N ALA A 257 3.98 -25.92 -4.34
CA ALA A 257 4.01 -24.56 -4.85
C ALA A 257 5.46 -24.05 -4.82
N THR A 258 6.06 -23.80 -5.99
CA THR A 258 7.47 -23.36 -6.07
C THR A 258 7.66 -21.85 -5.85
N MET A 259 6.56 -21.10 -5.91
CA MET A 259 6.47 -19.65 -5.77
C MET A 259 5.27 -19.31 -4.87
N PRO A 260 5.15 -18.05 -4.38
CA PRO A 260 4.09 -17.65 -3.46
C PRO A 260 2.66 -18.00 -3.92
N ILE A 261 1.81 -18.34 -2.96
CA ILE A 261 0.36 -18.38 -3.12
C ILE A 261 -0.24 -17.16 -2.43
N ILE A 262 -1.06 -16.40 -3.17
CA ILE A 262 -1.84 -15.28 -2.68
C ILE A 262 -3.32 -15.62 -2.86
N ALA A 263 -4.10 -15.74 -1.77
CA ALA A 263 -5.46 -16.25 -1.83
C ALA A 263 -6.39 -15.71 -0.74
N ASN A 264 -7.69 -16.01 -0.81
CA ASN A 264 -8.59 -15.70 0.31
C ASN A 264 -8.24 -16.59 1.52
N SER A 265 -8.37 -17.91 1.38
CA SER A 265 -8.00 -18.88 2.42
C SER A 265 -7.16 -20.03 1.85
N PHE A 266 -6.51 -20.80 2.71
CA PHE A 266 -5.76 -22.00 2.32
C PHE A 266 -6.06 -23.19 3.24
N HIS A 267 -6.39 -24.31 2.63
CA HIS A 267 -6.62 -25.59 3.30
C HIS A 267 -5.85 -26.71 2.60
N GLY A 268 -4.86 -27.31 3.26
CA GLY A 268 -4.23 -28.52 2.72
C GLY A 268 -2.80 -28.78 3.18
N SER A 269 -2.13 -29.72 2.50
CA SER A 269 -0.82 -30.25 2.88
C SER A 269 0.25 -30.14 1.78
N MET A 270 0.00 -29.30 0.78
CA MET A 270 0.98 -28.94 -0.25
C MET A 270 2.25 -28.34 0.39
N GLU A 271 3.42 -28.70 -0.15
CA GLU A 271 4.69 -28.05 0.18
C GLU A 271 4.69 -26.63 -0.40
N LEU A 272 4.93 -25.62 0.43
CA LEU A 272 4.96 -24.23 0.01
C LEU A 272 6.39 -23.69 0.08
N ARG A 273 7.04 -23.51 -1.06
CA ARG A 273 8.45 -23.09 -1.07
C ARG A 273 8.61 -21.59 -0.85
N GLY A 274 7.69 -20.80 -1.39
CA GLY A 274 7.81 -19.35 -1.47
C GLY A 274 8.90 -18.90 -2.43
N GLY A 275 9.15 -17.60 -2.45
CA GLY A 275 10.11 -16.98 -3.37
C GLY A 275 9.76 -15.53 -3.63
N ILE A 276 10.71 -14.81 -4.21
CA ILE A 276 10.54 -13.41 -4.59
C ILE A 276 10.13 -13.37 -6.06
N PHE A 277 9.00 -12.74 -6.36
CA PHE A 277 8.67 -12.39 -7.74
C PHE A 277 9.64 -11.30 -8.21
N THR A 278 10.13 -11.42 -9.44
CA THR A 278 11.15 -10.53 -10.03
C THR A 278 10.78 -10.06 -11.42
N GLY A 279 9.54 -10.34 -11.84
CA GLY A 279 8.98 -9.83 -13.08
C GLY A 279 8.81 -8.32 -13.02
N GLN A 280 8.55 -7.73 -14.18
CA GLN A 280 8.09 -6.36 -14.33
C GLN A 280 6.62 -6.41 -14.77
N LEU A 281 5.73 -5.83 -13.96
CA LEU A 281 4.31 -5.70 -14.23
C LEU A 281 4.01 -4.31 -14.83
N PRO A 282 2.94 -4.14 -15.62
CA PRO A 282 2.58 -2.85 -16.21
C PRO A 282 2.43 -1.73 -15.18
N ASN A 283 2.00 -2.06 -13.96
CA ASN A 283 1.82 -1.12 -12.87
C ASN A 283 3.14 -0.83 -12.10
N ASP A 284 4.23 -1.58 -12.35
CA ASP A 284 5.56 -1.21 -11.82
C ASP A 284 6.13 0.02 -12.54
N SER A 285 5.58 0.35 -13.71
CA SER A 285 5.84 1.60 -14.44
C SER A 285 4.82 2.70 -14.11
N ALA A 286 3.86 2.41 -13.24
CA ALA A 286 2.94 3.42 -12.71
C ALA A 286 3.74 4.44 -11.91
N VAL A 287 3.55 5.72 -12.20
CA VAL A 287 3.95 6.76 -11.25
C VAL A 287 3.03 6.62 -10.05
N CYS A 288 3.48 5.92 -9.00
CA CYS A 288 2.80 5.95 -7.73
C CYS A 288 2.81 7.38 -7.21
N ASN A 289 1.65 8.02 -7.18
CA ASN A 289 1.46 9.39 -6.68
C ASN A 289 1.36 9.39 -5.14
N GLY A 290 2.04 8.46 -4.49
CA GLY A 290 2.10 8.34 -3.03
C GLY A 290 3.12 9.30 -2.43
N GLY A 291 2.97 9.59 -1.14
CA GLY A 291 3.93 10.36 -0.37
C GLY A 291 3.43 11.73 0.08
N LEU A 292 4.38 12.60 0.40
CA LEU A 292 4.10 13.90 1.01
C LEU A 292 3.73 14.94 -0.05
N TYR A 293 2.56 15.57 0.11
CA TYR A 293 2.13 16.69 -0.70
C TYR A 293 2.07 17.96 0.13
N ALA A 294 2.45 19.07 -0.49
CA ALA A 294 2.48 20.39 0.11
C ALA A 294 1.68 21.38 -0.72
N ILE A 295 0.95 22.27 -0.05
CA ILE A 295 0.29 23.40 -0.71
C ILE A 295 1.08 24.69 -0.49
N ASN A 296 1.30 25.42 -1.58
CA ASN A 296 1.86 26.77 -1.60
C ASN A 296 0.74 27.77 -1.91
N TYR A 297 0.17 28.38 -0.86
CA TYR A 297 -0.89 29.37 -1.00
C TYR A 297 -0.47 30.61 -1.82
N TYR A 298 0.83 30.90 -1.87
CA TYR A 298 1.38 32.03 -2.61
C TYR A 298 1.85 31.64 -4.01
N GLY A 299 1.57 30.40 -4.43
CA GLY A 299 1.86 29.92 -5.76
C GLY A 299 1.10 30.67 -6.84
N ASP A 300 1.55 30.47 -8.07
CA ASP A 300 0.91 30.93 -9.29
C ASP A 300 1.05 29.85 -10.38
N ALA A 301 0.62 30.15 -11.62
CA ALA A 301 0.71 29.19 -12.71
C ALA A 301 2.16 28.75 -13.03
N GLU A 302 3.15 29.62 -12.80
CA GLU A 302 4.56 29.33 -13.04
C GLU A 302 5.13 28.49 -11.90
N GLN A 303 4.98 28.96 -10.66
CA GLN A 303 5.53 28.35 -9.45
C GLN A 303 4.81 27.07 -9.05
N GLY A 304 3.51 26.99 -9.29
CA GLY A 304 2.64 25.90 -8.83
C GLY A 304 2.01 26.18 -7.46
N TYR A 305 0.81 25.64 -7.27
CA TYR A 305 0.08 25.75 -6.00
C TYR A 305 0.23 24.51 -5.13
N VAL A 306 0.52 23.34 -5.71
CA VAL A 306 0.68 22.07 -5.00
C VAL A 306 1.94 21.38 -5.51
N HIS A 307 2.69 20.78 -4.60
CA HIS A 307 3.92 20.05 -4.89
C HIS A 307 3.92 18.68 -4.21
N GLN A 308 4.40 17.65 -4.90
CA GLN A 308 4.81 16.40 -4.27
C GLN A 308 6.25 16.57 -3.79
N ILE A 309 6.57 16.12 -2.58
CA ILE A 309 7.90 16.21 -1.99
C ILE A 309 8.50 14.82 -1.91
N ASP A 310 9.66 14.64 -2.53
CA ASP A 310 10.47 13.44 -2.37
C ASP A 310 11.23 13.53 -1.04
N LEU A 311 10.90 12.64 -0.09
CA LEU A 311 11.51 12.62 1.24
C LEU A 311 12.99 12.23 1.22
N SER A 312 13.46 11.53 0.18
CA SER A 312 14.85 11.08 0.09
C SER A 312 15.80 12.20 -0.36
N SER A 313 15.32 13.10 -1.22
CA SER A 313 16.12 14.15 -1.84
C SER A 313 15.74 15.57 -1.41
N GLY A 314 14.55 15.73 -0.81
CA GLY A 314 13.92 17.03 -0.52
C GLY A 314 13.50 17.80 -1.77
N GLN A 315 13.60 17.20 -2.96
CA GLN A 315 13.12 17.80 -4.20
C GLN A 315 11.60 17.84 -4.21
N SER A 316 11.05 18.80 -4.95
CA SER A 316 9.62 19.00 -5.04
C SER A 316 9.15 19.14 -6.47
N ASP A 317 8.21 18.30 -6.87
CA ASP A 317 7.62 18.31 -8.20
C ASP A 317 6.26 18.99 -8.19
N LYS A 318 6.06 19.94 -9.12
CA LYS A 318 4.80 20.67 -9.24
C LYS A 318 3.69 19.73 -9.74
N VAL A 319 2.57 19.72 -9.03
CA VAL A 319 1.32 19.15 -9.54
C VAL A 319 0.72 20.14 -10.55
N ILE A 320 0.44 19.66 -11.76
CA ILE A 320 -0.01 20.47 -12.89
C ILE A 320 -1.54 20.50 -13.00
N ASN A 321 -2.08 21.31 -13.91
CA ASN A 321 -3.52 21.34 -14.25
C ASN A 321 -4.47 21.63 -13.08
N LEU A 322 -3.98 22.30 -12.05
CA LEU A 322 -4.79 22.79 -10.95
C LEU A 322 -4.71 24.30 -10.85
N ASN A 323 -5.84 24.90 -10.50
CA ASN A 323 -5.94 26.30 -10.14
C ASN A 323 -6.50 26.36 -8.72
N ASN A 324 -5.74 26.89 -7.78
CA ASN A 324 -6.10 26.83 -6.39
C ASN A 324 -5.81 28.15 -5.69
N THR A 325 -6.76 28.64 -4.90
CA THR A 325 -6.53 29.75 -3.97
C THR A 325 -6.75 29.33 -2.51
N ALA A 326 -6.99 28.05 -2.24
CA ALA A 326 -7.00 27.51 -0.90
C ALA A 326 -5.59 27.53 -0.28
N SER A 327 -5.55 27.64 1.04
CA SER A 327 -4.32 27.47 1.84
C SER A 327 -4.32 26.17 2.63
N ASN A 328 -5.24 25.27 2.30
CA ASN A 328 -5.51 24.03 3.01
C ASN A 328 -5.52 22.86 2.02
N ILE A 329 -5.12 21.67 2.48
CA ILE A 329 -5.09 20.47 1.65
C ILE A 329 -5.38 19.24 2.50
N ALA A 330 -6.14 18.28 1.96
CA ALA A 330 -6.29 16.95 2.51
C ALA A 330 -6.18 15.93 1.38
N ALA A 331 -5.98 14.65 1.72
CA ALA A 331 -5.93 13.58 0.73
C ALA A 331 -6.75 12.38 1.18
N HIS A 332 -7.41 11.74 0.21
CA HIS A 332 -8.09 10.46 0.39
C HIS A 332 -8.34 9.82 -0.98
N ASN A 333 -8.16 8.50 -1.08
CA ASN A 333 -8.44 7.69 -2.28
C ASN A 333 -7.87 8.26 -3.59
N GLY A 334 -6.57 8.57 -3.61
CA GLY A 334 -5.90 9.08 -4.82
C GLY A 334 -6.32 10.50 -5.23
N LYS A 335 -7.08 11.20 -4.39
CA LYS A 335 -7.51 12.59 -4.60
C LYS A 335 -6.95 13.52 -3.54
N LEU A 336 -6.65 14.74 -3.97
CA LEU A 336 -6.39 15.88 -3.09
C LEU A 336 -7.66 16.71 -2.98
N TYR A 337 -7.97 17.20 -1.78
CA TYR A 337 -9.16 18.00 -1.50
C TYR A 337 -8.79 19.39 -0.99
N PHE A 338 -9.60 20.38 -1.36
CA PHE A 338 -9.39 21.77 -1.01
C PHE A 338 -10.73 22.43 -0.67
N ILE A 339 -10.76 23.27 0.37
CA ILE A 339 -11.88 24.18 0.62
C ILE A 339 -11.44 25.61 0.34
N ASP A 340 -11.88 26.15 -0.79
CA ASP A 340 -11.47 27.45 -1.29
C ASP A 340 -12.54 28.53 -1.06
N GLN A 341 -12.17 29.59 -0.32
CA GLN A 341 -13.08 30.68 -0.01
C GLN A 341 -13.22 31.64 -1.20
N GLN A 342 -14.38 31.61 -1.84
CA GLN A 342 -14.69 32.46 -2.99
C GLN A 342 -14.97 33.91 -2.58
N SER A 343 -15.56 34.13 -1.40
CA SER A 343 -15.86 35.47 -0.92
C SER A 343 -15.95 35.51 0.60
N ALA A 344 -15.06 36.26 1.23
CA ALA A 344 -15.11 36.51 2.67
C ALA A 344 -16.36 37.31 3.10
N LYS A 345 -16.95 38.11 2.19
CA LYS A 345 -18.13 38.95 2.49
C LYS A 345 -19.41 38.11 2.60
N THR A 346 -19.59 37.16 1.69
CA THR A 346 -20.75 36.25 1.65
C THR A 346 -20.48 34.93 2.36
N ARG A 347 -19.22 34.66 2.71
CA ARG A 347 -18.73 33.40 3.27
C ARG A 347 -18.88 32.21 2.33
N SER A 348 -19.09 32.43 1.04
CA SER A 348 -19.20 31.34 0.06
C SER A 348 -17.84 30.69 -0.18
N SER A 349 -17.83 29.37 -0.22
CA SER A 349 -16.65 28.53 -0.47
C SER A 349 -16.99 27.41 -1.46
N HIS A 350 -15.98 26.89 -2.12
CA HIS A 350 -16.07 25.71 -2.98
C HIS A 350 -15.27 24.58 -2.38
N ILE A 351 -15.77 23.35 -2.50
CA ILE A 351 -15.01 22.14 -2.24
C ILE A 351 -14.53 21.61 -3.59
N TYR A 352 -13.21 21.56 -3.76
CA TYR A 352 -12.57 21.00 -4.95
C TYR A 352 -11.91 19.68 -4.60
N SER A 353 -11.89 18.77 -5.57
CA SER A 353 -10.96 17.65 -5.60
C SER A 353 -9.98 17.78 -6.77
N TYR A 354 -8.83 17.16 -6.66
CA TYR A 354 -7.91 16.93 -7.77
C TYR A 354 -7.58 15.44 -7.81
N ASP A 355 -7.94 14.80 -8.91
CA ASP A 355 -7.67 13.40 -9.18
C ASP A 355 -6.22 13.24 -9.65
N LEU A 356 -5.39 12.55 -8.86
CA LEU A 356 -3.97 12.35 -9.16
C LEU A 356 -3.78 11.49 -10.40
N SER A 357 -4.73 10.59 -10.69
CA SER A 357 -4.70 9.71 -11.85
C SER A 357 -5.00 10.46 -13.13
N ALA A 358 -6.18 11.07 -13.16
CA ALA A 358 -6.68 11.79 -14.31
C ALA A 358 -5.97 13.14 -14.52
N LYS A 359 -5.26 13.63 -13.50
CA LYS A 359 -4.62 14.95 -13.46
C LYS A 359 -5.61 16.08 -13.73
N THR A 360 -6.79 15.97 -13.12
CA THR A 360 -7.91 16.90 -13.32
C THR A 360 -8.47 17.39 -11.99
N GLN A 361 -8.78 18.67 -11.94
CA GLN A 361 -9.49 19.29 -10.83
C GLN A 361 -10.99 19.32 -11.09
N THR A 362 -11.79 18.95 -10.09
CA THR A 362 -13.25 18.93 -10.13
C THR A 362 -13.83 19.79 -9.01
N LEU A 363 -14.87 20.58 -9.32
CA LEU A 363 -15.71 21.20 -8.30
C LEU A 363 -16.70 20.15 -7.79
N GLU A 364 -16.51 19.68 -6.57
CA GLU A 364 -17.36 18.65 -5.96
C GLU A 364 -18.67 19.26 -5.46
N SER A 365 -18.58 20.36 -4.70
CA SER A 365 -19.76 21.02 -4.13
C SER A 365 -19.50 22.49 -3.75
N VAL A 366 -20.58 23.21 -3.46
CA VAL A 366 -20.54 24.58 -2.93
C VAL A 366 -20.94 24.54 -1.46
N THR A 367 -20.21 25.27 -0.62
CA THR A 367 -20.51 25.39 0.81
C THR A 367 -20.37 26.83 1.28
N ASP A 368 -20.59 27.08 2.57
CA ASP A 368 -20.33 28.37 3.19
C ASP A 368 -19.54 28.23 4.49
N GLY A 369 -18.77 29.25 4.86
CA GLY A 369 -17.97 29.19 6.08
C GLY A 369 -16.98 30.33 6.23
N TYR A 370 -16.44 30.44 7.45
CA TYR A 370 -15.22 31.21 7.64
C TYR A 370 -14.06 30.56 6.88
N LYS A 371 -13.02 31.34 6.59
CA LYS A 371 -11.84 30.83 5.86
C LYS A 371 -11.29 29.60 6.58
N VAL A 372 -11.29 28.47 5.89
CA VAL A 372 -10.69 27.22 6.36
C VAL A 372 -9.18 27.37 6.31
N ILE A 373 -8.52 27.04 7.42
CA ILE A 373 -7.08 27.17 7.57
C ILE A 373 -6.36 25.83 7.77
N ARG A 374 -7.10 24.77 8.12
CA ARG A 374 -6.60 23.40 8.33
C ARG A 374 -7.62 22.44 7.79
N LEU A 375 -7.19 21.35 7.17
CA LEU A 375 -8.08 20.38 6.53
C LEU A 375 -7.50 18.96 6.70
N ALA A 376 -8.33 18.00 7.09
CA ALA A 376 -8.00 16.59 7.09
C ALA A 376 -9.21 15.78 6.62
N TYR A 377 -8.98 14.62 6.00
CA TYR A 377 -10.05 13.70 5.66
C TYR A 377 -10.33 12.78 6.84
N ASP A 378 -11.57 12.77 7.33
CA ASP A 378 -12.04 11.86 8.38
C ASP A 378 -12.65 10.63 7.72
N ILE A 379 -11.88 9.53 7.67
CA ILE A 379 -12.28 8.28 7.02
C ILE A 379 -13.49 7.65 7.73
N SER A 380 -13.61 7.82 9.04
CA SER A 380 -14.71 7.24 9.83
C SER A 380 -16.06 7.90 9.53
N GLY A 381 -16.02 9.20 9.25
CA GLY A 381 -17.20 10.00 8.96
C GLY A 381 -17.46 10.21 7.47
N ASP A 382 -16.50 9.85 6.60
CA ASP A 382 -16.45 10.18 5.18
C ASP A 382 -16.66 11.68 4.90
N VAL A 383 -15.98 12.52 5.67
CA VAL A 383 -16.12 13.99 5.64
C VAL A 383 -14.77 14.68 5.67
N LEU A 384 -14.74 15.93 5.23
CA LEU A 384 -13.61 16.82 5.45
C LEU A 384 -13.71 17.49 6.82
N LYS A 385 -12.84 17.09 7.75
CA LYS A 385 -12.63 17.81 9.01
C LYS A 385 -11.86 19.09 8.72
N ALA A 386 -12.40 20.21 9.12
CA ALA A 386 -11.80 21.51 8.84
C ALA A 386 -11.81 22.41 10.06
N THR A 387 -10.85 23.33 10.15
CA THR A 387 -10.90 24.38 11.17
C THR A 387 -10.78 25.79 10.60
N SER A 388 -11.43 26.74 11.27
CA SER A 388 -11.23 28.18 11.11
C SER A 388 -10.78 28.77 12.43
N ARG A 389 -9.46 28.93 12.59
CA ARG A 389 -8.79 29.25 13.86
C ARG A 389 -9.11 28.24 14.95
N THR A 390 -10.10 28.53 15.79
CA THR A 390 -10.49 27.67 16.91
C THR A 390 -11.73 26.85 16.62
N TYR A 391 -12.58 27.25 15.67
CA TYR A 391 -13.80 26.49 15.37
C TYR A 391 -13.51 25.34 14.43
N ALA A 392 -14.06 24.17 14.72
CA ALA A 392 -14.01 23.00 13.85
C ALA A 392 -15.37 22.72 13.21
N TYR A 393 -15.31 22.13 12.02
CA TYR A 393 -16.44 21.81 11.16
C TYR A 393 -16.20 20.46 10.48
N ASP A 394 -17.29 19.78 10.15
CA ASP A 394 -17.27 18.74 9.12
C ASP A 394 -17.99 19.24 7.88
N TYR A 395 -17.42 18.94 6.73
CA TYR A 395 -18.03 19.18 5.43
C TYR A 395 -18.21 17.86 4.70
N ASP A 396 -19.45 17.57 4.31
CA ASP A 396 -19.74 16.50 3.36
C ASP A 396 -19.25 16.93 1.97
N VAL A 397 -18.43 16.09 1.34
CA VAL A 397 -17.75 16.43 0.08
C VAL A 397 -18.74 16.59 -1.06
N ALA A 398 -19.70 15.67 -1.18
CA ALA A 398 -20.62 15.58 -2.31
C ALA A 398 -21.72 16.65 -2.26
N THR A 399 -22.24 16.94 -1.08
CA THR A 399 -23.36 17.86 -0.88
C THR A 399 -22.91 19.27 -0.48
N GLY A 400 -21.71 19.40 0.10
CA GLY A 400 -21.23 20.64 0.69
C GLY A 400 -21.88 20.97 2.04
N GLU A 401 -22.70 20.07 2.61
CA GLU A 401 -23.34 20.28 3.90
C GLU A 401 -22.27 20.46 4.99
N LYS A 402 -22.44 21.52 5.79
CA LYS A 402 -21.53 21.86 6.88
C LYS A 402 -22.16 21.59 8.24
N ARG A 403 -21.47 20.80 9.06
CA ARG A 403 -21.77 20.61 10.49
C ARG A 403 -20.78 21.37 11.36
N VAL A 404 -21.29 22.18 12.29
CA VAL A 404 -20.44 22.90 13.27
C VAL A 404 -20.20 22.01 14.48
N LEU A 405 -18.94 21.74 14.81
CA LEU A 405 -18.57 20.84 15.91
C LEU A 405 -18.33 21.58 17.22
N GLY A 406 -17.82 22.81 17.15
CA GLY A 406 -17.50 23.61 18.33
C GLY A 406 -16.12 24.24 18.22
N LYS A 407 -15.55 24.61 19.38
CA LYS A 407 -14.21 25.19 19.48
C LYS A 407 -13.23 24.18 20.05
N MET A 408 -12.04 24.12 19.46
CA MET A 408 -10.86 23.54 20.10
C MET A 408 -10.52 24.32 21.37
N LYS A 409 -10.23 23.59 22.45
CA LYS A 409 -9.93 24.17 23.76
C LYS A 409 -8.58 23.69 24.28
N ALA A 410 -7.66 24.63 24.48
CA ALA A 410 -6.42 24.43 25.22
C ALA A 410 -6.09 25.72 25.99
N SER A 411 -5.64 25.61 27.24
CA SER A 411 -5.50 26.75 28.16
C SER A 411 -4.42 27.76 27.77
N ASN A 412 -3.46 27.37 26.93
CA ASN A 412 -2.26 28.17 26.61
C ASN A 412 -1.96 28.25 25.10
N GLU A 413 -2.98 28.14 24.25
CA GLU A 413 -2.81 28.16 22.78
C GLU A 413 -3.66 29.24 22.12
N ASP A 414 -3.08 29.92 21.12
CA ASP A 414 -3.77 30.98 20.36
C ASP A 414 -4.36 30.50 19.02
N PHE A 415 -4.01 29.27 18.61
CA PHE A 415 -4.44 28.62 17.38
C PHE A 415 -4.26 29.46 16.11
N LYS A 416 -3.30 30.40 16.10
CA LYS A 416 -3.01 31.24 14.93
C LYS A 416 -2.35 30.47 13.79
N ASN A 417 -1.53 29.47 14.13
CA ASN A 417 -0.77 28.64 13.21
C ASN A 417 -0.97 27.15 13.52
N GLY A 418 -0.29 26.30 12.76
CA GLY A 418 -0.36 24.85 12.85
C GLY A 418 -1.54 24.28 12.06
N ASP A 419 -1.75 22.97 12.19
CA ASP A 419 -2.55 22.17 11.28
C ASP A 419 -3.21 20.97 11.98
N ILE A 420 -4.01 20.16 11.27
CA ILE A 420 -4.61 18.93 11.78
C ILE A 420 -4.35 17.75 10.85
N ALA A 421 -4.20 16.56 11.43
CA ALA A 421 -4.10 15.31 10.69
C ALA A 421 -4.70 14.17 11.53
N TYR A 422 -5.36 13.22 10.89
CA TYR A 422 -5.75 11.99 11.56
C TYR A 422 -4.57 11.03 11.63
N SER A 423 -4.54 10.15 12.63
CA SER A 423 -3.67 8.98 12.64
C SER A 423 -4.00 8.04 11.47
N ALA A 424 -3.07 7.15 11.12
CA ALA A 424 -3.24 6.22 10.00
C ALA A 424 -4.50 5.34 10.14
N ASP A 425 -4.88 4.99 11.36
CA ASP A 425 -6.09 4.23 11.68
C ASP A 425 -7.38 5.10 11.78
N GLY A 426 -7.25 6.42 11.59
CA GLY A 426 -8.36 7.38 11.68
C GLY A 426 -8.86 7.69 13.10
N ASN A 427 -8.31 7.08 14.14
CA ASN A 427 -8.87 7.15 15.49
C ASN A 427 -8.42 8.38 16.30
N THR A 428 -7.28 8.97 15.97
CA THR A 428 -6.69 10.09 16.71
C THR A 428 -6.59 11.31 15.81
N LEU A 429 -7.21 12.42 16.21
CA LEU A 429 -7.00 13.71 15.56
C LEU A 429 -5.82 14.43 16.23
N TYR A 430 -4.70 14.50 15.52
CA TYR A 430 -3.58 15.34 15.89
C TYR A 430 -3.87 16.80 15.56
N VAL A 431 -3.56 17.68 16.50
CA VAL A 431 -3.67 19.14 16.34
C VAL A 431 -2.30 19.76 16.60
N LEU A 432 -1.66 20.20 15.54
CA LEU A 432 -0.43 20.98 15.58
C LEU A 432 -0.79 22.46 15.80
N THR A 433 -0.07 23.11 16.71
CA THR A 433 -0.14 24.57 16.88
C THR A 433 1.19 25.21 16.46
N GLY A 434 1.36 26.50 16.70
CA GLY A 434 2.65 27.16 16.44
C GLY A 434 3.78 26.71 17.38
N THR A 435 3.46 26.01 18.49
CA THR A 435 4.44 25.67 19.53
C THR A 435 4.38 24.26 20.07
N ALA A 436 3.26 23.56 19.89
CA ALA A 436 3.03 22.24 20.49
C ALA A 436 2.17 21.34 19.60
N LEU A 437 2.22 20.04 19.90
CA LEU A 437 1.37 19.01 19.33
C LEU A 437 0.39 18.52 20.40
N TYR A 438 -0.85 18.29 19.98
CA TYR A 438 -1.94 17.82 20.83
C TYR A 438 -2.68 16.66 20.16
N THR A 439 -3.43 15.89 20.93
CA THR A 439 -4.56 15.10 20.45
C THR A 439 -5.87 15.80 20.81
N ALA A 440 -6.90 15.65 19.98
CA ALA A 440 -8.25 16.13 20.27
C ALA A 440 -9.18 14.97 20.61
N ASP A 441 -10.01 15.14 21.65
CA ASP A 441 -11.11 14.23 21.90
C ASP A 441 -12.36 14.56 21.04
N ALA A 442 -13.43 13.78 21.18
CA ALA A 442 -14.69 13.99 20.47
C ALA A 442 -15.37 15.34 20.76
N ASN A 443 -15.03 15.99 21.89
CA ASN A 443 -15.53 17.30 22.28
C ASN A 443 -14.58 18.45 21.90
N LEU A 444 -13.50 18.15 21.16
CA LEU A 444 -12.43 19.06 20.77
C LEU A 444 -11.65 19.64 21.97
N GLU A 445 -11.62 18.91 23.09
CA GLU A 445 -10.71 19.21 24.20
C GLU A 445 -9.34 18.62 23.89
N LEU A 446 -8.32 19.46 23.97
CA LEU A 446 -6.99 19.09 23.52
C LEU A 446 -6.12 18.60 24.68
N THR A 447 -5.49 17.45 24.48
CA THR A 447 -4.48 16.88 25.40
C THR A 447 -3.09 17.12 24.82
N LEU A 448 -2.22 17.77 25.60
CA LEU A 448 -0.86 18.09 25.17
C LEU A 448 -0.02 16.82 25.06
N ILE A 449 0.63 16.62 23.90
CA ILE A 449 1.68 15.63 23.71
C ILE A 449 3.03 16.24 24.11
N GLY A 450 3.38 17.38 23.50
CA GLY A 450 4.67 18.03 23.78
C GLY A 450 4.90 19.31 22.97
N LYS A 451 5.98 20.01 23.28
CA LYS A 451 6.42 21.21 22.54
C LYS A 451 7.45 20.82 21.49
N HIS A 452 7.19 21.17 20.23
CA HIS A 452 8.00 20.70 19.10
C HIS A 452 9.19 21.59 18.73
N GLY A 453 9.20 22.86 19.14
CA GLY A 453 10.30 23.78 18.84
C GLY A 453 10.44 24.23 17.37
N VAL A 454 9.68 23.64 16.44
CA VAL A 454 9.57 24.09 15.04
C VAL A 454 9.03 25.54 14.95
N ASN A 455 9.81 26.44 14.35
CA ASN A 455 9.41 27.83 14.13
C ASN A 455 8.34 27.96 13.05
N TRP A 456 7.27 28.69 13.36
CA TRP A 456 6.12 28.93 12.47
C TRP A 456 5.59 27.66 11.81
N ALA A 457 5.42 26.61 12.61
CA ALA A 457 4.81 25.36 12.17
C ALA A 457 3.44 25.62 11.52
N SER A 458 3.20 25.03 10.34
CA SER A 458 2.04 25.40 9.51
C SER A 458 1.26 24.26 8.87
N GLY A 459 1.91 23.17 8.47
CA GLY A 459 1.25 22.00 7.86
C GLY A 459 1.65 20.72 8.57
N LEU A 460 0.76 19.74 8.60
CA LEU A 460 0.91 18.45 9.27
C LEU A 460 0.41 17.33 8.35
N ALA A 461 1.24 16.32 8.12
CA ALA A 461 0.84 15.09 7.45
C ALA A 461 1.24 13.89 8.30
N ILE A 462 0.56 12.76 8.13
CA ILE A 462 0.98 11.48 8.68
C ILE A 462 1.17 10.46 7.57
N SER A 463 2.23 9.67 7.61
CA SER A 463 2.35 8.51 6.71
C SER A 463 1.54 7.30 7.23
N PRO A 464 1.30 6.28 6.39
CA PRO A 464 0.65 5.03 6.81
C PRO A 464 1.35 4.34 7.97
N GLU A 465 2.68 4.49 8.07
CA GLU A 465 3.50 3.94 9.14
C GLU A 465 3.39 4.74 10.45
N GLY A 466 2.63 5.84 10.46
CA GLY A 466 2.39 6.68 11.65
C GLY A 466 3.40 7.80 11.85
N THR A 467 4.29 8.04 10.89
CA THR A 467 5.30 9.12 10.97
C THR A 467 4.65 10.48 10.72
N LEU A 468 4.81 11.43 11.65
CA LEU A 468 4.29 12.80 11.49
C LEU A 468 5.31 13.71 10.79
N TYR A 469 4.90 14.31 9.69
CA TYR A 469 5.67 15.33 8.97
C TYR A 469 5.09 16.72 9.22
N VAL A 470 5.95 17.66 9.55
CA VAL A 470 5.59 19.06 9.81
C VAL A 470 6.37 19.99 8.93
N SER A 471 5.68 20.98 8.37
CA SER A 471 6.34 22.13 7.74
C SER A 471 6.54 23.25 8.74
N GLY A 472 7.72 23.85 8.72
CA GLY A 472 8.05 25.06 9.47
C GLY A 472 8.98 25.95 8.68
N ARG A 473 9.24 27.18 9.16
CA ARG A 473 10.20 28.07 8.52
C ARG A 473 10.78 29.09 9.49
N GLU A 474 12.01 29.49 9.20
CA GLU A 474 12.64 30.62 9.86
C GLU A 474 12.23 31.96 9.22
N ARG A 475 12.47 33.04 9.95
CA ARG A 475 12.23 34.39 9.44
C ARG A 475 13.11 34.65 8.21
N HIS A 476 12.46 34.97 7.08
CA HIS A 476 13.10 35.21 5.77
C HIS A 476 13.79 33.98 5.12
N ALA A 477 13.44 32.77 5.56
CA ALA A 477 13.93 31.53 4.95
C ALA A 477 12.81 30.79 4.19
N ASP A 478 13.23 29.90 3.29
CA ASP A 478 12.35 28.90 2.69
C ASP A 478 11.84 27.90 3.74
N ALA A 479 10.81 27.13 3.39
CA ALA A 479 10.27 26.13 4.30
C ALA A 479 11.28 25.00 4.58
N ALA A 480 11.05 24.29 5.67
CA ALA A 480 11.72 23.05 6.01
C ALA A 480 10.70 22.01 6.47
N ILE A 481 11.02 20.75 6.19
CA ILE A 481 10.25 19.60 6.66
C ILE A 481 10.95 19.00 7.87
N TYR A 482 10.15 18.66 8.87
CA TYR A 482 10.55 18.03 10.11
C TYR A 482 9.74 16.76 10.29
N GLU A 483 10.36 15.75 10.88
CA GLU A 483 9.67 14.62 11.47
C GLU A 483 9.37 14.93 12.93
N LEU A 484 8.16 14.62 13.41
CA LEU A 484 7.79 14.71 14.81
C LEU A 484 7.54 13.32 15.38
N ASP A 485 8.10 13.07 16.56
CA ASP A 485 7.72 11.93 17.39
C ASP A 485 6.27 12.11 17.88
N PRO A 486 5.33 11.20 17.56
CA PRO A 486 3.92 11.33 17.93
C PRO A 486 3.64 11.19 19.43
N GLN A 487 4.60 10.68 20.22
CA GLN A 487 4.50 10.50 21.67
C GLN A 487 5.14 11.64 22.45
N THR A 488 6.17 12.29 21.91
CA THR A 488 6.93 13.34 22.62
C THR A 488 6.87 14.72 21.97
N ALA A 489 6.38 14.79 20.73
CA ALA A 489 6.42 15.95 19.84
C ALA A 489 7.85 16.45 19.51
N GLN A 490 8.90 15.70 19.84
CA GLN A 490 10.26 16.10 19.50
C GLN A 490 10.43 16.16 17.98
N ALA A 491 10.95 17.29 17.48
CA ALA A 491 11.11 17.53 16.06
C ALA A 491 12.55 17.29 15.59
N THR A 492 12.70 16.51 14.53
CA THR A 492 13.95 16.30 13.80
C THR A 492 13.84 16.91 12.42
N LYS A 493 14.69 17.89 12.11
CA LYS A 493 14.70 18.52 10.78
C LYS A 493 15.24 17.54 9.74
N LEU A 494 14.51 17.35 8.64
CA LEU A 494 14.94 16.51 7.52
C LEU A 494 15.68 17.34 6.47
N PHE A 495 14.98 18.27 5.81
CA PHE A 495 15.55 19.05 4.70
C PHE A 495 14.80 20.39 4.50
N HIS A 496 15.37 21.24 3.65
CA HIS A 496 14.73 22.46 3.17
C HIS A 496 13.94 22.21 1.89
N VAL A 497 12.89 22.98 1.68
CA VAL A 497 12.06 22.95 0.47
C VAL A 497 12.06 24.36 -0.14
N ALA A 498 12.36 24.48 -1.43
CA ALA A 498 12.63 25.76 -2.11
C ALA A 498 11.39 26.63 -2.39
N HIS A 499 10.32 26.46 -1.63
CA HIS A 499 9.09 27.25 -1.72
C HIS A 499 8.39 27.34 -0.36
N ARG A 500 7.35 28.17 -0.28
CA ARG A 500 6.52 28.27 0.93
C ARG A 500 5.59 27.08 1.02
N VAL A 501 5.57 26.45 2.19
CA VAL A 501 4.61 25.41 2.52
C VAL A 501 3.62 26.00 3.53
N ASN A 502 2.34 25.96 3.18
CA ASN A 502 1.25 26.45 4.01
C ASN A 502 0.55 25.32 4.75
N ASP A 503 0.45 24.17 4.11
CA ASP A 503 -0.23 22.99 4.60
C ASP A 503 0.41 21.74 3.98
N LEU A 504 0.25 20.59 4.63
CA LEU A 504 0.75 19.30 4.19
C LEU A 504 -0.37 18.26 4.17
N THR A 505 -0.26 17.25 3.31
CA THR A 505 -1.07 16.03 3.42
C THR A 505 -0.24 14.85 2.95
N TRP A 506 -0.62 13.64 3.36
CA TRP A 506 -0.05 12.42 2.81
C TRP A 506 -1.02 11.73 1.86
N VAL A 507 -0.53 11.32 0.70
CA VAL A 507 -1.27 10.42 -0.19
C VAL A 507 -0.77 9.01 0.05
N LYS A 508 -1.63 8.14 0.59
CA LYS A 508 -1.33 6.70 0.69
C LYS A 508 -1.06 6.16 -0.71
N ASN A 509 -0.03 5.32 -0.87
CA ASN A 509 0.48 4.83 -2.14
C ASN A 509 -0.66 4.57 -3.14
N PHE A 510 -0.75 5.45 -4.13
CA PHE A 510 -1.76 5.37 -5.18
C PHE A 510 -1.02 5.16 -6.49
N CYS A 511 -0.97 3.91 -6.93
CA CYS A 511 -0.31 3.49 -8.15
C CYS A 511 -1.37 3.33 -9.25
N ASN A 512 -1.12 3.95 -10.40
CA ASN A 512 -1.97 3.92 -11.59
C ASN A 512 -1.68 2.74 -12.52
#